data_AF-A0A1G3SXY4-F1
#
_entry.id   AF-A0A1G3SXY4-F1
#
_cell.length_a   1.000
_cell.length_b   1.000
_cell.length_c   1.000
_cell.angle_alpha   90.00
_cell.angle_beta   90.00
_cell.angle_gamma   90.00
#
_symmetry.space_group_name_H-M   'P 1'
#
loop_
_entity.id
_entity.type
_entity.pdbx_description
1 polymer ?
#
loop_
_entity_poly.entity_id
_entity_poly.type
_entity_poly.pdbx_seq_one_letter_code
_entity_poly.pdbx_strand_id
1 'polypeptide(L)'
;MKIDITNQAGGVKAFLSGFSTEELEAKIEACQSGNCDCACDPALMQKIEGIELTTVEGGSMLSITGDVNADTLAPMMKECLFGEKQ
;
A
#
# COMPACT_ATOMS: atom_id res chain seq x y z
N MET A 1 -10.07 10.63 -4.65
CA MET A 1 -9.13 9.58 -4.23
C MET A 1 -9.90 8.56 -3.41
N LYS A 2 -9.90 7.30 -3.80
CA LYS A 2 -10.55 6.20 -3.06
C LYS A 2 -9.56 5.06 -2.90
N ILE A 3 -9.61 4.41 -1.74
CA ILE A 3 -8.82 3.20 -1.47
C ILE A 3 -9.76 2.12 -0.96
N ASP A 4 -9.82 1.00 -1.67
CA ASP A 4 -10.52 -0.21 -1.26
C ASP A 4 -9.49 -1.26 -0.90
N ILE A 5 -9.43 -1.66 0.37
CA ILE A 5 -8.44 -2.62 0.88
C ILE A 5 -9.17 -3.87 1.30
N THR A 6 -8.69 -5.01 0.83
CA THR A 6 -9.31 -6.32 1.00
C THR A 6 -8.24 -7.35 1.36
N ASN A 7 -8.61 -8.32 2.18
CA ASN A 7 -7.74 -9.46 2.44
C ASN A 7 -7.66 -10.36 1.21
N GLN A 8 -6.47 -10.90 0.94
CA GLN A 8 -6.28 -11.97 -0.03
C GLN A 8 -5.57 -13.15 0.63
N ALA A 9 -5.58 -14.31 -0.03
CA ALA A 9 -4.84 -15.46 0.48
C ALA A 9 -3.34 -15.12 0.58
N GLY A 10 -2.80 -15.13 1.81
CA GLY A 10 -1.39 -14.81 2.04
C GLY A 10 -1.04 -13.32 1.93
N GLY A 11 -1.99 -12.42 2.17
CA GLY A 11 -1.69 -10.99 2.30
C GLY A 11 -2.87 -10.05 2.08
N VAL A 12 -2.61 -8.90 1.49
CA VAL A 12 -3.56 -7.80 1.33
C VAL A 12 -3.59 -7.32 -0.11
N LYS A 13 -4.78 -6.98 -0.60
CA LYS A 13 -4.97 -6.36 -1.90
C LYS A 13 -5.67 -5.02 -1.74
N ALA A 14 -5.08 -3.97 -2.29
CA ALA A 14 -5.63 -2.63 -2.28
C ALA A 14 -5.88 -2.13 -3.71
N PHE A 15 -7.05 -1.55 -3.94
CA PHE A 15 -7.38 -0.84 -5.17
C PHE A 15 -7.39 0.65 -4.89
N LEU A 16 -6.62 1.38 -5.68
CA LEU A 16 -6.32 2.81 -5.53
C LEU A 16 -6.87 3.53 -6.74
N SER A 17 -7.86 4.41 -6.56
CA SER A 17 -8.41 5.22 -7.65
C SER A 17 -8.26 6.72 -7.41
N GLY A 18 -7.92 7.43 -8.49
CA GLY A 18 -7.62 8.86 -8.46
C GLY A 18 -6.22 9.21 -7.94
N PHE A 19 -5.30 8.23 -7.91
CA PHE A 19 -3.85 8.43 -7.75
C PHE A 19 -3.16 8.16 -9.09
N SER A 20 -2.06 8.86 -9.38
CA SER A 20 -1.21 8.52 -10.53
C SER A 20 -0.33 7.31 -10.20
N THR A 21 -0.14 6.41 -11.17
CA THR A 21 0.72 5.24 -10.98
C THR A 21 2.13 5.64 -10.58
N GLU A 22 2.72 6.69 -11.18
CA GLU A 22 4.06 7.19 -10.81
C GLU A 22 4.15 7.62 -9.34
N GLU A 23 3.13 8.29 -8.80
CA GLU A 23 3.14 8.75 -7.41
C GLU A 23 3.00 7.57 -6.44
N LEU A 24 2.26 6.53 -6.83
CA LEU A 24 2.16 5.29 -6.08
C LEU A 24 3.46 4.48 -6.14
N GLU A 25 4.10 4.37 -7.30
CA GLU A 25 5.39 3.69 -7.46
C GLU A 25 6.46 4.35 -6.59
N ALA A 26 6.59 5.68 -6.65
CA ALA A 26 7.55 6.41 -5.84
C ALA A 26 7.33 6.17 -4.33
N LYS A 27 6.08 6.15 -3.87
CA LYS A 27 5.74 5.86 -2.47
C LYS A 27 6.05 4.41 -2.08
N ILE A 28 5.77 3.46 -2.97
CA ILE A 28 6.06 2.03 -2.73
C ILE A 28 7.57 1.79 -2.71
N GLU A 29 8.33 2.35 -3.63
CA GLU A 29 9.80 2.26 -3.65
C GLU A 29 10.43 2.87 -2.40
N ALA A 30 9.93 4.01 -1.94
CA ALA A 30 10.34 4.60 -0.67
C ALA A 30 10.05 3.64 0.49
N CYS A 31 8.88 3.01 0.51
CA CYS A 31 8.51 1.99 1.49
C CYS A 31 9.42 0.75 1.48
N GLN A 32 9.70 0.20 0.30
CA GLN A 32 10.58 -0.97 0.15
C GLN A 32 12.02 -0.65 0.53
N SER A 33 12.46 0.58 0.31
CA SER A 33 13.80 1.04 0.67
C SER A 33 13.95 1.38 2.16
N GLY A 34 12.87 1.23 2.95
CA GLY A 34 12.85 1.61 4.37
C GLY A 34 12.76 3.13 4.60
N ASN A 35 12.59 3.92 3.54
CA ASN A 35 12.43 5.37 3.57
C ASN A 35 10.96 5.78 3.42
N CYS A 36 10.01 4.95 3.86
CA CYS A 36 8.62 5.37 3.78
C CYS A 36 8.41 6.59 4.68
N ASP A 37 7.99 7.71 4.08
CA ASP A 37 7.63 8.93 4.81
C ASP A 37 6.46 8.70 5.78
N CYS A 38 5.70 7.62 5.57
CA CYS A 38 4.64 7.23 6.47
C CYS A 38 5.14 6.31 7.58
N ALA A 39 4.45 6.35 8.72
CA ALA A 39 4.73 5.53 9.90
C ALA A 39 4.46 4.04 9.61
N CYS A 40 5.33 3.43 8.81
CA CYS A 40 5.33 2.02 8.53
C CYS A 40 5.91 1.29 9.74
N ASP A 41 5.05 0.61 10.49
CA ASP A 41 5.46 -0.24 11.61
C ASP A 41 6.51 -1.25 11.11
N PRO A 42 7.75 -1.22 11.64
CA PRO A 42 8.82 -2.09 11.18
C PRO A 42 8.50 -3.57 11.41
N ALA A 43 7.69 -3.91 12.41
CA ALA A 43 7.25 -5.28 12.65
C ALA A 43 6.27 -5.77 11.56
N LEU A 44 5.43 -4.88 11.00
CA LEU A 44 4.58 -5.19 9.86
C LEU A 44 5.36 -5.24 8.56
N MET A 45 6.34 -4.36 8.37
CA MET A 45 7.23 -4.41 7.20
C MET A 45 8.02 -5.72 7.13
N GLN A 46 8.48 -6.26 8.27
CA GLN A 46 9.14 -7.57 8.31
C GLN A 46 8.21 -8.74 7.95
N LYS A 47 6.90 -8.56 8.06
CA LYS A 47 5.91 -9.57 7.68
C LYS A 47 5.57 -9.51 6.20
N ILE A 48 5.90 -8.43 5.50
CA ILE A 48 5.69 -8.28 4.07
C ILE A 48 6.83 -8.99 3.33
N GLU A 49 6.47 -9.94 2.49
CA GLU A 49 7.40 -10.65 1.61
C GLU A 49 7.53 -9.97 0.25
N GLY A 50 6.47 -9.31 -0.22
CA GLY A 50 6.43 -8.69 -1.53
C GLY A 50 5.35 -7.63 -1.66
N ILE A 51 5.61 -6.65 -2.53
CA ILE A 51 4.67 -5.61 -2.90
C ILE A 51 4.69 -5.50 -4.42
N GLU A 52 3.55 -5.72 -5.06
CA GLU A 52 3.36 -5.64 -6.49
C GLU A 52 2.33 -4.56 -6.82
N LEU A 53 2.70 -3.61 -7.66
CA LEU A 53 1.78 -2.63 -8.22
C LEU A 53 1.44 -3.01 -9.66
N THR A 54 0.16 -3.03 -9.99
CA THR A 54 -0.32 -3.25 -11.36
C THR A 54 -1.30 -2.16 -11.73
N THR A 55 -1.10 -1.50 -12.87
CA THR A 55 -2.09 -0.55 -13.38
C THR A 55 -3.29 -1.32 -13.95
N VAL A 56 -4.50 -0.92 -13.57
CA VAL A 56 -5.76 -1.56 -13.99
C VAL A 56 -6.73 -0.49 -14.50
N GLU A 57 -7.79 -0.90 -15.19
CA GLU A 57 -8.77 0.06 -15.70
C GLU A 57 -9.44 0.80 -14.52
N GLY A 58 -9.27 2.13 -14.48
CA GLY A 58 -9.82 2.99 -13.42
C GLY A 58 -8.91 3.25 -12.22
N GLY A 59 -7.68 2.72 -12.18
CA GLY A 59 -6.73 3.00 -11.10
C GLY A 59 -5.51 2.09 -11.07
N SER A 60 -4.96 1.90 -9.87
CA SER A 60 -3.83 1.00 -9.64
C SER A 60 -4.21 -0.03 -8.58
N MET A 61 -3.75 -1.25 -8.78
CA MET A 61 -3.97 -2.37 -7.89
C MET A 61 -2.66 -2.74 -7.23
N LEU A 62 -2.62 -2.63 -5.91
CA LEU A 62 -1.49 -2.96 -5.07
C LEU A 62 -1.75 -4.30 -4.40
N SER A 63 -0.90 -5.28 -4.66
CA SER A 63 -0.95 -6.61 -4.04
C SER A 63 0.25 -6.73 -3.11
N ILE A 64 -0.03 -7.00 -1.85
CA ILE A 64 0.98 -7.16 -0.81
C ILE A 64 0.88 -8.61 -0.34
N THR A 65 2.00 -9.32 -0.40
CA THR A 65 2.11 -10.71 0.07
C THR A 65 2.89 -10.74 1.38
N GLY A 66 2.47 -11.60 2.29
CA GLY A 66 3.09 -11.72 3.61
C GLY A 66 2.11 -12.08 4.73
N ASP A 67 2.62 -12.18 5.96
CA ASP A 67 1.84 -12.41 7.17
C ASP A 67 1.18 -11.12 7.68
N VAL A 68 0.38 -10.50 6.80
CA VAL A 68 -0.30 -9.22 7.01
C VAL A 68 -1.76 -9.31 6.59
N ASN A 69 -2.61 -8.47 7.21
CA ASN A 69 -4.03 -8.39 6.90
C ASN A 69 -4.49 -6.94 6.70
N ALA A 70 -5.64 -6.78 6.06
CA ALA A 70 -6.21 -5.49 5.72
C ALA A 70 -6.52 -4.66 6.96
N ASP A 71 -6.90 -5.26 8.08
CA ASP A 71 -7.22 -4.53 9.30
C ASP A 71 -6.00 -3.80 9.89
N THR A 72 -4.81 -4.38 9.74
CA THR A 72 -3.55 -3.76 10.18
C THR A 72 -2.96 -2.84 9.12
N LEU A 73 -2.99 -3.25 7.85
CA LEU A 73 -2.37 -2.48 6.77
C LEU A 73 -3.22 -1.28 6.31
N ALA A 74 -4.54 -1.40 6.34
CA ALA A 74 -5.44 -0.37 5.83
C ALA A 74 -5.30 1.01 6.48
N PRO A 75 -5.26 1.14 7.82
CA PRO A 75 -5.06 2.45 8.44
C PRO A 75 -3.71 3.06 8.03
N MET A 76 -2.65 2.26 7.99
CA MET A 76 -1.31 2.72 7.61
C MET A 76 -1.25 3.18 6.16
N MET A 77 -1.81 2.40 5.24
CA MET A 77 -1.87 2.77 3.82
C MET A 77 -2.67 4.05 3.62
N LYS A 78 -3.79 4.21 4.33
CA LYS A 78 -4.58 5.44 4.28
C LYS A 78 -3.77 6.61 4.80
N GLU A 79 -3.11 6.50 5.94
CA GLU A 79 -2.22 7.56 6.42
C GLU A 79 -1.07 7.84 5.44
N CYS A 80 -0.48 6.83 4.82
CA CYS A 80 0.63 7.01 3.88
C CYS A 80 0.25 7.74 2.58
N LEU A 81 -0.96 7.45 2.11
CA LEU A 81 -1.47 7.93 0.83
C LEU A 81 -2.27 9.22 0.96
N PHE A 82 -2.87 9.47 2.13
CA PHE A 82 -3.62 10.69 2.42
C PHE A 82 -2.92 11.66 3.39
N GLY A 83 -1.80 11.26 4.00
CA GLY A 83 -1.16 11.93 5.14
C GLY A 83 -0.54 13.30 4.87
N GLU A 84 -0.47 13.75 3.62
CA GLU A 84 -0.03 15.12 3.30
C GLU A 84 -0.90 15.71 2.18
N LYS A 85 -2.15 16.03 2.51
CA LYS A 85 -2.89 17.22 2.02
C LYS A 85 -4.32 17.18 2.56
N GLN A 86 -4.52 17.84 3.69
CA GLN A 86 -5.69 18.71 3.85
C GLN A 86 -5.26 20.14 3.56
#